data_AF-A0A952AVH0-F1
#
_entry.id   AF-A0A952AVH0-F1
#
_cell.length_a   1.000
_cell.length_b   1.000
_cell.length_c   1.000
_cell.angle_alpha   90.00
_cell.angle_beta   90.00
_cell.angle_gamma   90.00
#
_symmetry.space_group_name_H-M   'P 1'
#
loop_
_entity.id
_entity.type
_entity.pdbx_description
1 polymer ?
#
loop_
_entity_poly.entity_id
_entity_poly.type
_entity_poly.pdbx_seq_one_letter_code
_entity_poly.pdbx_strand_id
1 'polypeptide(L)'
;MSRTIFTNENVLKAYLDCRHNKRKTINALKFEMNLEHNLSELLLQLQKRTYTPGRSICFVVTVPKPREIFAAEFCDRVVHHVLINQVQKIWEEQIFIDDSYACRPNKGNHYGVERLKRYAYEFRYYGSFDIANFFGSIDKQVIYKSFAKVIKNGNRPDWWKEEILWLSKTIIFHNPASNYTYKGDKSLKDLVPSYKSLIHKNGLTGMPIGNLTSQFLANVYLNELDQFVTKTLGAKGYGRYVDDFVIFANSKEELRNWRDRIGEFLHNELHLKLHPKKQQIQPTSHGIPFVGYYIKPWGMTVRRNVVKTLKNKMYGWNKSGDIETMIPSINSYLGHLGKAKSGRLRHHLIDKHLSPEMKTKIVVIGNWRYLKARKGVTTTKPGQIALFKLSDM
;
A
#
# COMPACT_ATOMS: atom_id res chain seq x y z
N MET A 1 27.29 -25.83 -13.14
CA MET A 1 26.85 -24.52 -12.60
C MET A 1 26.21 -24.77 -11.24
N SER A 2 26.64 -24.05 -10.20
CA SER A 2 25.98 -24.11 -8.89
C SER A 2 24.51 -23.71 -9.06
N ARG A 3 23.57 -24.54 -8.58
CA ARG A 3 22.13 -24.26 -8.65
C ARG A 3 21.80 -23.26 -7.53
N THR A 4 21.53 -22.01 -7.89
CA THR A 4 21.24 -20.92 -6.95
C THR A 4 20.24 -19.93 -7.55
N ILE A 5 19.44 -19.27 -6.71
CA ILE A 5 18.63 -18.11 -7.12
C ILE A 5 19.48 -16.84 -7.27
N PHE A 6 20.68 -16.80 -6.67
CA PHE A 6 21.59 -15.66 -6.69
C PHE A 6 22.45 -15.70 -7.95
N THR A 7 21.83 -15.42 -9.09
CA THR A 7 22.48 -15.30 -10.40
C THR A 7 22.54 -13.84 -10.85
N ASN A 8 23.49 -13.53 -11.73
CA ASN A 8 23.55 -12.21 -12.39
C ASN A 8 22.21 -11.82 -13.02
N GLU A 9 21.56 -12.76 -13.72
CA GLU A 9 20.27 -12.52 -14.37
C GLU A 9 19.18 -12.16 -13.37
N ASN A 10 19.05 -12.91 -12.27
CA ASN A 10 18.01 -12.65 -11.26
C ASN A 10 18.24 -11.34 -10.52
N VAL A 11 19.48 -11.02 -10.17
CA VAL A 11 19.83 -9.75 -9.49
C VAL A 11 19.64 -8.56 -10.43
N LEU A 12 20.04 -8.69 -11.70
CA LEU A 12 19.83 -7.65 -12.71
C LEU A 12 18.32 -7.41 -12.95
N LYS A 13 17.53 -8.48 -13.08
CA LYS A 13 16.08 -8.39 -13.20
C LYS A 13 15.46 -7.68 -12.00
N ALA A 14 15.85 -8.06 -10.78
CA ALA A 14 15.38 -7.42 -9.56
C ALA A 14 15.74 -5.92 -9.50
N TYR A 15 16.92 -5.55 -9.99
CA TYR A 15 17.32 -4.16 -10.14
C TYR A 15 16.41 -3.40 -11.13
N LEU A 16 16.17 -3.97 -12.32
CA LEU A 16 15.32 -3.36 -13.34
C LEU A 16 13.88 -3.16 -12.83
N ASP A 17 13.34 -4.16 -12.12
CA ASP A 17 12.02 -4.09 -11.49
C ASP A 17 11.98 -3.02 -10.37
N CYS A 18 13.02 -2.94 -9.53
CA CYS A 18 13.15 -1.91 -8.49
C CYS A 18 13.19 -0.49 -9.05
N ARG A 19 13.92 -0.33 -10.17
CA ARG A 19 14.12 0.93 -10.89
C ARG A 19 12.88 1.40 -11.63
N HIS A 20 11.97 0.50 -11.99
CA HIS A 20 10.78 0.82 -12.77
C HIS A 20 10.03 2.02 -12.17
N ASN A 21 9.80 3.07 -12.98
CA ASN A 21 9.22 4.37 -12.58
C ASN A 21 10.00 5.22 -11.55
N LYS A 22 11.21 4.81 -11.15
CA LYS A 22 12.04 5.48 -10.12
C LYS A 22 13.43 5.92 -10.60
N ARG A 23 13.72 5.77 -11.89
CA ARG A 23 15.03 6.13 -12.52
C ARG A 23 15.52 7.54 -12.17
N LYS A 24 14.62 8.51 -12.00
CA LYS A 24 14.97 9.91 -11.71
C LYS A 24 15.13 10.23 -10.22
N THR A 25 14.99 9.24 -9.33
CA THR A 25 15.12 9.47 -7.89
C THR A 25 16.59 9.54 -7.49
N ILE A 26 16.94 10.41 -6.55
CA ILE A 26 18.33 10.59 -6.07
C ILE A 26 18.94 9.26 -5.60
N ASN A 27 18.17 8.42 -4.90
CA ASN A 27 18.66 7.13 -4.42
C ASN A 27 18.98 6.15 -5.55
N ALA A 28 18.18 6.15 -6.63
CA ALA A 28 18.45 5.34 -7.81
C ALA A 28 19.69 5.87 -8.55
N LEU A 29 19.79 7.19 -8.73
CA LEU A 29 20.92 7.82 -9.40
C LEU A 29 22.24 7.54 -8.66
N LYS A 30 22.26 7.67 -7.33
CA LYS A 30 23.44 7.34 -6.51
C LYS A 30 23.87 5.88 -6.65
N PHE A 31 22.92 4.95 -6.73
CA PHE A 31 23.21 3.54 -6.95
C PHE A 31 23.70 3.27 -8.39
N GLU A 32 23.13 3.95 -9.38
CA GLU A 32 23.50 3.81 -10.79
C GLU A 32 24.89 4.38 -11.12
N MET A 33 25.43 5.30 -10.32
CA MET A 33 26.79 5.85 -10.52
C MET A 33 27.88 4.76 -10.55
N ASN A 34 27.73 3.72 -9.73
CA ASN A 34 28.64 2.56 -9.67
C ASN A 34 27.86 1.25 -9.85
N LEU A 35 26.95 1.21 -10.84
CA LEU A 35 25.96 0.13 -10.99
C LEU A 35 26.60 -1.27 -11.00
N GLU A 36 27.60 -1.49 -11.85
CA GLU A 36 28.23 -2.80 -12.03
C GLU A 36 28.91 -3.28 -10.75
N HIS A 37 29.67 -2.40 -10.09
CA HIS A 37 30.31 -2.69 -8.81
C HIS A 37 29.27 -3.02 -7.73
N ASN A 38 28.24 -2.18 -7.57
CA ASN A 38 27.19 -2.37 -6.58
C ASN A 38 26.42 -3.69 -6.77
N LEU A 39 26.10 -4.06 -8.02
CA LEU A 39 25.41 -5.32 -8.31
C LEU A 39 26.33 -6.53 -8.10
N SER A 40 27.60 -6.43 -8.48
CA SER A 40 28.58 -7.51 -8.32
C SER A 40 28.88 -7.77 -6.84
N GLU A 41 29.06 -6.71 -6.05
CA GLU A 41 29.25 -6.81 -4.60
C GLU A 41 28.01 -7.43 -3.94
N LEU A 42 26.81 -6.95 -4.27
CA LEU A 42 25.56 -7.50 -3.75
C LEU A 42 25.42 -8.99 -4.09
N LEU A 43 25.71 -9.37 -5.34
CA LEU A 43 25.66 -10.76 -5.77
C LEU A 43 26.60 -11.64 -4.94
N LEU A 44 27.84 -11.18 -4.72
CA LEU A 44 28.82 -11.89 -3.90
C LEU A 44 28.34 -12.06 -2.46
N GLN A 45 27.77 -11.01 -1.86
CA GLN A 45 27.21 -11.05 -0.50
C GLN A 45 26.03 -12.03 -0.39
N LEU A 46 25.16 -12.08 -1.41
CA LEU A 46 24.03 -13.02 -1.46
C LEU A 46 24.51 -14.46 -1.61
N GLN A 47 25.44 -14.73 -2.52
CA GLN A 47 26.01 -16.07 -2.74
C GLN A 47 26.75 -16.60 -1.51
N LYS A 48 27.51 -15.73 -0.82
CA LYS A 48 28.21 -16.07 0.43
C LYS A 48 27.31 -16.07 1.66
N ARG A 49 26.02 -15.72 1.53
CA ARG A 49 25.06 -15.56 2.62
C ARG A 49 25.52 -14.58 3.72
N THR A 50 26.28 -13.55 3.35
CA THR A 50 26.80 -12.50 4.25
C THR A 50 26.02 -11.18 4.17
N TYR A 51 25.05 -11.07 3.25
CA TYR A 51 24.20 -9.89 3.15
C TYR A 51 23.46 -9.58 4.46
N THR A 52 23.52 -8.33 4.87
CA THR A 52 22.70 -7.77 5.96
C THR A 52 22.03 -6.50 5.47
N PRO A 53 20.73 -6.25 5.78
CA PRO A 53 20.07 -5.06 5.29
C PRO A 53 20.70 -3.79 5.84
N GLY A 54 20.84 -2.80 4.96
CA GLY A 54 21.50 -1.54 5.25
C GLY A 54 20.69 -0.58 6.11
N ARG A 55 21.11 0.68 6.09
CA ARG A 55 20.47 1.75 6.85
C ARG A 55 19.13 2.12 6.23
N SER A 56 18.12 2.35 7.07
CA SER A 56 16.82 2.85 6.63
C SER A 56 16.76 4.38 6.55
N ILE A 57 15.84 4.91 5.73
CA ILE A 57 15.47 6.33 5.73
C ILE A 57 14.12 6.46 6.43
N CYS A 58 14.09 7.15 7.57
CA CYS A 58 12.89 7.42 8.35
C CYS A 58 12.35 8.82 8.06
N PHE A 59 11.03 8.94 7.85
CA PHE A 59 10.34 10.22 7.77
C PHE A 59 8.86 10.06 8.16
N VAL A 60 8.21 11.14 8.57
CA VAL A 60 6.79 11.11 8.96
C VAL A 60 5.91 11.66 7.83
N VAL A 61 4.86 10.93 7.50
CA VAL A 61 3.78 11.40 6.63
C VAL A 61 2.56 11.76 7.49
N THR A 62 2.07 12.99 7.39
CA THR A 62 1.00 13.52 8.25
C THR A 62 -0.41 13.24 7.71
N VAL A 63 -0.57 12.95 6.43
CA VAL A 63 -1.87 12.78 5.76
C VAL A 63 -2.10 11.34 5.29
N PRO A 64 -3.32 10.77 5.45
CA PRO A 64 -4.44 11.25 6.29
C PRO A 64 -4.20 11.23 7.81
N LYS A 65 -3.20 10.49 8.30
CA LYS A 65 -2.83 10.45 9.72
C LYS A 65 -1.30 10.36 9.82
N PRO A 66 -0.68 10.95 10.86
CA PRO A 66 0.74 10.79 11.15
C PRO A 66 1.14 9.32 11.23
N ARG A 67 2.18 8.97 10.47
CA ARG A 67 2.81 7.65 10.49
C ARG A 67 4.28 7.77 10.12
N GLU A 68 5.11 6.97 10.77
CA GLU A 68 6.50 6.77 10.38
C GLU A 68 6.56 5.88 9.13
N ILE A 69 7.42 6.27 8.19
CA ILE A 69 7.80 5.49 7.03
C ILE A 69 9.27 5.14 7.21
N PHE A 70 9.60 3.85 7.15
CA PHE A 70 10.96 3.35 7.13
C PHE A 70 11.22 2.78 5.75
N ALA A 71 11.81 3.60 4.89
CA ALA A 71 12.12 3.21 3.52
C ALA A 71 13.54 2.66 3.46
N ALA A 72 13.68 1.43 2.97
CA ALA A 72 14.99 0.82 2.77
C ALA A 72 15.81 1.60 1.71
N GLU A 73 17.14 1.46 1.76
CA GLU A 73 18.03 2.00 0.74
C GLU A 73 17.84 1.27 -0.61
N PHE A 74 18.39 1.82 -1.69
CA PHE A 74 18.11 1.30 -3.03
C PHE A 74 18.62 -0.13 -3.21
N CYS A 75 19.80 -0.45 -2.66
CA CYS A 75 20.37 -1.80 -2.66
C CYS A 75 19.44 -2.82 -2.00
N ASP A 76 18.95 -2.54 -0.78
CA ASP A 76 18.00 -3.41 -0.07
C ASP A 76 16.69 -3.60 -0.82
N ARG A 77 16.23 -2.58 -1.56
CA ARG A 77 15.05 -2.72 -2.42
C ARG A 77 15.31 -3.69 -3.57
N VAL A 78 16.51 -3.71 -4.15
CA VAL A 78 16.89 -4.76 -5.13
C VAL A 78 16.74 -6.13 -4.48
N VAL A 79 17.24 -6.32 -3.26
CA VAL A 79 17.10 -7.59 -2.52
C VAL A 79 15.64 -7.95 -2.23
N HIS A 80 14.80 -6.96 -1.88
CA HIS A 80 13.36 -7.17 -1.77
C HIS A 80 12.77 -7.73 -3.07
N HIS A 81 13.16 -7.18 -4.22
CA HIS A 81 12.73 -7.69 -5.53
C HIS A 81 13.28 -9.09 -5.83
N VAL A 82 14.53 -9.42 -5.43
CA VAL A 82 15.08 -10.78 -5.56
C VAL A 82 14.17 -11.79 -4.86
N LEU A 83 13.76 -11.52 -3.61
CA LEU A 83 12.85 -12.42 -2.88
C LEU A 83 11.47 -12.49 -3.54
N ILE A 84 10.84 -11.33 -3.78
CA ILE A 84 9.44 -11.27 -4.25
C ILE A 84 9.28 -11.88 -5.64
N ASN A 85 10.25 -11.68 -6.54
CA ASN A 85 10.22 -12.25 -7.89
C ASN A 85 10.21 -13.79 -7.87
N GLN A 86 10.76 -14.42 -6.83
CA GLN A 86 10.80 -15.88 -6.69
C GLN A 86 9.51 -16.45 -6.10
N VAL A 87 8.87 -15.72 -5.18
CA VAL A 87 7.79 -16.27 -4.35
C VAL A 87 6.39 -15.77 -4.72
N GLN A 88 6.26 -14.57 -5.30
CA GLN A 88 4.96 -13.93 -5.51
C GLN A 88 3.99 -14.83 -6.27
N LYS A 89 4.45 -15.48 -7.35
CA LYS A 89 3.62 -16.35 -8.19
C LYS A 89 3.01 -17.51 -7.40
N ILE A 90 3.75 -18.09 -6.46
CA ILE A 90 3.27 -19.20 -5.61
C ILE A 90 2.06 -18.74 -4.79
N TRP A 91 2.16 -17.57 -4.16
CA TRP A 91 1.06 -17.05 -3.36
C TRP A 91 -0.14 -16.62 -4.20
N GLU A 92 0.09 -15.93 -5.32
CA GLU A 92 -0.98 -15.46 -6.18
C GLU A 92 -1.79 -16.60 -6.80
N GLU A 93 -1.14 -17.71 -7.18
CA GLU A 93 -1.80 -18.82 -7.89
C GLU A 93 -2.33 -19.91 -6.95
N GLN A 94 -1.72 -20.12 -5.79
CA GLN A 94 -2.00 -21.31 -4.96
C GLN A 94 -2.55 -21.00 -3.57
N ILE A 95 -2.27 -19.81 -3.02
CA ILE A 95 -2.49 -19.53 -1.60
C ILE A 95 -3.54 -18.45 -1.37
N PHE A 96 -3.36 -17.28 -1.98
CA PHE A 96 -4.23 -16.14 -1.76
C PHE A 96 -5.61 -16.35 -2.38
N ILE A 97 -6.65 -16.06 -1.60
CA ILE A 97 -8.02 -16.01 -2.12
C ILE A 97 -8.19 -14.87 -3.13
N ASP A 98 -9.27 -14.89 -3.91
CA ASP A 98 -9.51 -13.81 -4.85
C ASP A 98 -9.87 -12.48 -4.14
N ASP A 99 -10.60 -12.57 -3.03
CA ASP A 99 -11.19 -11.45 -2.30
C ASP A 99 -10.24 -10.71 -1.35
N SER A 100 -8.94 -10.72 -1.66
CA SER A 100 -7.93 -9.85 -1.06
C SER A 100 -7.29 -9.00 -2.14
N TYR A 101 -7.41 -7.66 -2.04
CA TYR A 101 -7.23 -6.78 -3.21
C TYR A 101 -5.97 -5.91 -3.19
N ALA A 102 -5.45 -5.57 -2.02
CA ALA A 102 -4.43 -4.54 -1.88
C ALA A 102 -3.04 -5.04 -2.28
N CYS A 103 -2.27 -4.22 -3.01
CA CYS A 103 -0.89 -4.48 -3.42
C CYS A 103 -0.68 -5.82 -4.15
N ARG A 104 -1.67 -6.26 -4.95
CA ARG A 104 -1.60 -7.49 -5.74
C ARG A 104 -1.74 -7.20 -7.24
N PRO A 105 -1.02 -7.91 -8.12
CA PRO A 105 -1.09 -7.70 -9.57
C PRO A 105 -2.53 -7.84 -10.08
N ASN A 106 -2.94 -6.95 -11.00
CA ASN A 106 -4.29 -6.90 -11.59
C ASN A 106 -5.45 -6.75 -10.59
N LYS A 107 -5.14 -6.49 -9.31
CA LYS A 107 -6.10 -6.17 -8.26
C LYS A 107 -5.95 -4.72 -7.80
N GLY A 108 -6.89 -4.26 -7.00
CA GLY A 108 -6.84 -2.93 -6.41
C GLY A 108 -8.22 -2.39 -6.04
N ASN A 109 -8.30 -1.07 -5.89
CA ASN A 109 -9.49 -0.41 -5.35
C ASN A 109 -10.74 -0.71 -6.17
N HIS A 110 -10.66 -0.57 -7.49
CA HIS A 110 -11.81 -0.77 -8.37
C HIS A 110 -12.23 -2.23 -8.44
N TYR A 111 -11.27 -3.17 -8.45
CA TYR A 111 -11.58 -4.59 -8.43
C TYR A 111 -12.38 -4.95 -7.17
N GLY A 112 -11.90 -4.52 -6.00
CA GLY A 112 -12.59 -4.77 -4.73
C GLY A 112 -13.96 -4.11 -4.68
N VAL A 113 -14.11 -2.88 -5.18
CA VAL A 113 -15.42 -2.19 -5.24
C VAL A 113 -16.42 -2.96 -6.08
N GLU A 114 -16.03 -3.48 -7.25
CA GLU A 114 -16.94 -4.25 -8.11
C GLU A 114 -17.28 -5.62 -7.51
N ARG A 115 -16.38 -6.25 -6.75
CA ARG A 115 -16.67 -7.46 -5.97
C ARG A 115 -17.68 -7.18 -4.87
N LEU A 116 -17.41 -6.18 -4.02
CA LEU A 116 -18.31 -5.78 -2.93
C LEU A 116 -19.69 -5.32 -3.43
N LYS A 117 -19.78 -4.74 -4.63
CA LYS A 117 -21.06 -4.37 -5.23
C LYS A 117 -21.93 -5.58 -5.54
N ARG A 118 -21.34 -6.70 -6.00
CA ARG A 118 -22.08 -7.96 -6.21
C ARG A 118 -22.60 -8.50 -4.89
N TYR A 119 -21.75 -8.56 -3.87
CA TYR A 119 -22.17 -8.99 -2.53
C TYR A 119 -23.22 -8.07 -1.91
N ALA A 120 -23.13 -6.76 -2.12
CA ALA A 120 -24.15 -5.82 -1.65
C ALA A 120 -25.52 -6.07 -2.28
N TYR A 121 -25.57 -6.61 -3.49
CA TYR A 121 -26.81 -7.01 -4.15
C TYR A 121 -27.36 -8.34 -3.61
N GLU A 122 -26.48 -9.30 -3.33
CA GLU A 122 -26.84 -10.65 -2.88
C GLU A 122 -27.23 -10.73 -1.40
N PHE A 123 -26.67 -9.87 -0.56
CA PHE A 123 -26.82 -9.93 0.90
C PHE A 123 -27.48 -8.70 1.50
N ARG A 124 -28.30 -8.92 2.53
CA ARG A 124 -29.04 -7.84 3.21
C ARG A 124 -28.19 -7.03 4.19
N TYR A 125 -27.18 -7.63 4.81
CA TYR A 125 -26.33 -6.99 5.82
C TYR A 125 -24.85 -7.14 5.50
N TYR A 126 -24.06 -6.22 6.02
CA TYR A 126 -22.61 -6.30 6.00
C TYR A 126 -22.02 -5.96 7.37
N GLY A 127 -20.91 -6.61 7.71
CA GLY A 127 -20.00 -6.26 8.78
C GLY A 127 -18.73 -5.67 8.17
N SER A 128 -18.29 -4.51 8.64
CA SER A 128 -17.02 -3.89 8.22
C SER A 128 -16.16 -3.67 9.45
N PHE A 129 -14.92 -4.13 9.36
CA PHE A 129 -14.00 -4.27 10.48
C PHE A 129 -12.59 -3.85 10.06
N ASP A 130 -11.85 -3.27 11.00
CA ASP A 130 -10.48 -2.76 10.80
C ASP A 130 -9.59 -3.34 11.90
N ILE A 131 -8.33 -3.63 11.59
CA ILE A 131 -7.37 -4.16 12.57
C ILE A 131 -6.58 -3.01 13.21
N ALA A 132 -6.54 -2.99 14.55
CA ALA A 132 -5.86 -1.94 15.30
C ALA A 132 -4.34 -1.99 15.11
N ASN A 133 -3.75 -0.86 14.69
CA ASN A 133 -2.30 -0.69 14.56
C ASN A 133 -1.62 -1.81 13.75
N PHE A 134 -2.29 -2.29 12.69
CA PHE A 134 -1.91 -3.52 11.98
C PHE A 134 -0.40 -3.66 11.73
N PHE A 135 0.21 -2.77 10.94
CA PHE A 135 1.65 -2.85 10.65
C PHE A 135 2.55 -2.82 11.88
N GLY A 136 2.17 -2.11 12.96
CA GLY A 136 2.94 -2.02 14.20
C GLY A 136 2.65 -3.13 15.21
N SER A 137 1.70 -4.02 14.92
CA SER A 137 1.28 -5.14 15.77
C SER A 137 1.61 -6.50 15.14
N ILE A 138 2.03 -6.55 13.88
CA ILE A 138 2.44 -7.77 13.19
C ILE A 138 3.52 -8.51 13.98
N ASP A 139 3.28 -9.79 14.28
CA ASP A 139 4.25 -10.68 14.88
C ASP A 139 5.14 -11.33 13.80
N LYS A 140 6.45 -11.04 13.85
CA LYS A 140 7.41 -11.54 12.85
C LYS A 140 7.62 -13.05 12.91
N GLN A 141 7.48 -13.66 14.09
CA GLN A 141 7.59 -15.11 14.22
C GLN A 141 6.42 -15.81 13.55
N VAL A 142 5.21 -15.29 13.76
CA VAL A 142 4.00 -15.83 13.13
C VAL A 142 4.06 -15.65 11.60
N ILE A 143 4.48 -14.48 11.09
CA ILE A 143 4.74 -14.30 9.65
C ILE A 143 5.72 -15.34 9.12
N TYR A 144 6.89 -15.48 9.77
CA TYR A 144 7.92 -16.39 9.29
C TYR A 144 7.46 -17.83 9.32
N LYS A 145 6.70 -18.25 10.34
CA LYS A 145 6.11 -19.59 10.45
C LYS A 145 5.15 -19.87 9.29
N SER A 146 4.19 -18.97 9.02
CA SER A 146 3.26 -19.12 7.90
C SER A 146 3.98 -19.11 6.54
N PHE A 147 4.95 -18.20 6.35
CA PHE A 147 5.75 -18.14 5.13
C PHE A 147 6.56 -19.43 4.93
N ALA A 148 7.27 -19.88 5.95
CA ALA A 148 8.11 -21.08 5.88
C ALA A 148 7.29 -22.35 5.64
N LYS A 149 6.08 -22.45 6.20
CA LYS A 149 5.16 -23.56 5.96
C LYS A 149 4.84 -23.71 4.47
N VAL A 150 4.49 -22.62 3.78
CA VAL A 150 4.21 -22.63 2.34
C VAL A 150 5.45 -23.05 1.54
N ILE A 151 6.62 -22.47 1.86
CA ILE A 151 7.86 -22.78 1.14
C ILE A 151 8.28 -24.25 1.31
N LYS A 152 8.22 -24.78 2.54
CA LYS A 152 8.61 -26.17 2.84
C LYS A 152 7.70 -27.19 2.15
N ASN A 153 6.39 -26.94 2.16
CA ASN A 153 5.38 -27.81 1.54
C ASN A 153 5.32 -27.67 0.01
N GLY A 154 5.96 -26.65 -0.56
CA GLY A 154 5.97 -26.43 -2.00
C GLY A 154 6.83 -27.44 -2.76
N ASN A 155 6.43 -27.73 -4.01
CA ASN A 155 7.17 -28.58 -4.93
C ASN A 155 8.34 -27.82 -5.58
N ARG A 156 9.38 -27.53 -4.80
CA ARG A 156 10.63 -26.90 -5.24
C ARG A 156 11.83 -27.68 -4.68
N PRO A 157 13.00 -27.63 -5.34
CA PRO A 157 14.21 -28.26 -4.82
C PRO A 157 14.64 -27.70 -3.46
N ASP A 158 15.30 -28.51 -2.64
CA ASP A 158 15.70 -28.10 -1.28
C ASP A 158 16.69 -26.94 -1.26
N TRP A 159 17.65 -26.90 -2.20
CA TRP A 159 18.57 -25.77 -2.33
C TRP A 159 17.83 -24.43 -2.50
N TRP A 160 16.73 -24.41 -3.26
CA TRP A 160 15.92 -23.21 -3.48
C TRP A 160 15.17 -22.83 -2.21
N LYS A 161 14.59 -23.83 -1.51
CA LYS A 161 13.88 -23.61 -0.24
C LYS A 161 14.83 -23.01 0.81
N GLU A 162 16.04 -23.52 0.92
CA GLU A 162 17.05 -23.00 1.85
C GLU A 162 17.39 -21.54 1.59
N GLU A 163 17.66 -21.16 0.33
CA GLU A 163 18.02 -19.78 -0.03
C GLU A 163 16.86 -18.81 0.24
N ILE A 164 15.62 -19.21 -0.08
CA ILE A 164 14.42 -18.41 0.17
C ILE A 164 14.14 -18.28 1.67
N LEU A 165 14.27 -19.36 2.44
CA LEU A 165 14.07 -19.34 3.90
C LEU A 165 15.15 -18.51 4.60
N TRP A 166 16.40 -18.57 4.14
CA TRP A 166 17.47 -17.71 4.64
C TRP A 166 17.18 -16.24 4.34
N LEU A 167 16.91 -15.89 3.08
CA LEU A 167 16.71 -14.50 2.67
C LEU A 167 15.46 -13.88 3.30
N SER A 168 14.35 -14.63 3.36
CA SER A 168 13.12 -14.19 4.01
C SER A 168 13.32 -13.99 5.52
N LYS A 169 14.08 -14.86 6.20
CA LYS A 169 14.41 -14.70 7.62
C LYS A 169 15.21 -13.41 7.84
N THR A 170 16.24 -13.17 7.02
CA THR A 170 17.05 -11.94 7.07
C THR A 170 16.19 -10.68 6.92
N ILE A 171 15.25 -10.66 5.97
CA ILE A 171 14.37 -9.51 5.72
C ILE A 171 13.30 -9.34 6.81
N ILE A 172 12.63 -10.42 7.22
CA ILE A 172 11.53 -10.37 8.20
C ILE A 172 12.06 -9.91 9.56
N PHE A 173 13.19 -10.47 10.01
CA PHE A 173 13.73 -10.18 11.34
C PHE A 173 14.61 -8.93 11.40
N HIS A 174 14.90 -8.28 10.27
CA HIS A 174 15.58 -6.99 10.27
C HIS A 174 14.76 -5.93 11.01
N ASN A 175 15.43 -5.18 11.89
CA ASN A 175 14.86 -4.03 12.59
C ASN A 175 15.31 -2.72 11.91
N PRO A 176 14.47 -2.08 11.08
CA PRO A 176 14.85 -0.86 10.38
C PRO A 176 15.00 0.35 11.32
N ALA A 177 14.52 0.25 12.56
CA ALA A 177 14.70 1.30 13.56
C ALA A 177 16.05 1.24 14.29
N SER A 178 16.84 0.16 14.13
CA SER A 178 18.16 0.07 14.78
C SER A 178 19.23 0.92 14.09
N ASN A 179 19.10 1.14 12.78
CA ASN A 179 20.02 1.96 12.00
C ASN A 179 19.24 2.74 10.94
N TYR A 180 18.98 4.03 11.20
CA TYR A 180 18.28 4.89 10.26
C TYR A 180 18.78 6.34 10.23
N THR A 181 18.59 7.00 9.08
CA THR A 181 18.69 8.46 8.98
C THR A 181 17.29 9.07 8.96
N TYR A 182 17.10 10.17 9.68
CA TYR A 182 15.84 10.89 9.64
C TYR A 182 15.86 11.96 8.55
N LYS A 183 14.80 12.01 7.73
CA LYS A 183 14.64 13.00 6.66
C LYS A 183 13.42 13.89 6.92
N GLY A 184 13.63 15.20 6.90
CA GLY A 184 12.58 16.21 7.08
C GLY A 184 12.57 16.79 8.49
N ASP A 185 11.46 17.45 8.84
CA ASP A 185 11.28 18.09 10.14
C ASP A 185 11.14 17.05 11.27
N LYS A 186 12.04 17.12 12.26
CA LYS A 186 12.09 16.20 13.40
C LYS A 186 10.90 16.37 14.34
N SER A 187 10.29 17.56 14.41
CA SER A 187 9.10 17.81 15.24
C SER A 187 7.91 16.94 14.86
N LEU A 188 7.87 16.45 13.60
CA LEU A 188 6.81 15.58 13.12
C LEU A 188 6.79 14.21 13.81
N LYS A 189 7.90 13.79 14.44
CA LYS A 189 7.95 12.53 15.22
C LYS A 189 6.98 12.57 16.38
N ASP A 190 6.82 13.72 17.02
CA ASP A 190 5.98 13.89 18.21
C ASP A 190 4.48 13.71 17.88
N LEU A 191 4.12 13.84 16.61
CA LEU A 191 2.76 13.59 16.12
C LEU A 191 2.42 12.09 16.01
N VAL A 192 3.42 11.21 16.04
CA VAL A 192 3.23 9.76 15.93
C VAL A 192 3.11 9.18 17.34
N PRO A 193 1.95 8.60 17.70
CA PRO A 193 1.79 8.01 19.02
C PRO A 193 2.80 6.89 19.27
N SER A 194 3.36 6.83 20.48
CA SER A 194 4.42 5.88 20.83
C SER A 194 4.07 4.41 20.52
N TYR A 195 2.84 4.00 20.78
CA TYR A 195 2.36 2.63 20.49
C TYR A 195 2.35 2.25 19.00
N LYS A 196 2.37 3.25 18.09
CA LYS A 196 2.43 3.08 16.64
C LYS A 196 3.84 3.21 16.06
N SER A 197 4.74 3.85 16.80
CA SER A 197 6.11 4.04 16.35
C SER A 197 6.83 2.70 16.32
N LEU A 198 7.61 2.46 15.26
CA LEU A 198 8.44 1.27 15.15
C LEU A 198 9.71 1.42 16.01
N ILE A 199 10.10 2.65 16.34
CA ILE A 199 11.26 2.98 17.17
C ILE A 199 11.08 2.43 18.60
N HIS A 200 9.85 2.42 19.11
CA HIS A 200 9.54 1.93 20.46
C HIS A 200 9.20 0.42 20.50
N LYS A 201 9.47 -0.33 19.43
CA LYS A 201 9.22 -1.78 19.37
C LYS A 201 10.49 -2.56 19.65
N ASN A 202 10.33 -3.79 20.14
CA ASN A 202 11.41 -4.73 20.48
C ASN A 202 12.13 -5.36 19.25
N GLY A 203 11.81 -4.94 18.03
CA GLY A 203 12.35 -5.51 16.79
C GLY A 203 11.74 -6.85 16.35
N LEU A 204 10.98 -7.54 17.21
CA LEU A 204 10.24 -8.77 16.91
C LEU A 204 8.79 -8.52 16.51
N THR A 205 8.25 -7.34 16.85
CA THR A 205 6.91 -6.90 16.46
C THR A 205 7.00 -5.67 15.56
N GLY A 206 6.18 -5.67 14.52
CA GLY A 206 6.00 -4.57 13.59
C GLY A 206 6.79 -4.73 12.30
N MET A 207 6.22 -4.20 11.22
CA MET A 207 6.83 -4.17 9.88
C MET A 207 6.95 -2.72 9.40
N PRO A 208 8.05 -2.38 8.70
CA PRO A 208 8.22 -1.03 8.16
C PRO A 208 7.18 -0.73 7.10
N ILE A 209 6.54 0.42 7.20
CA ILE A 209 5.75 0.98 6.11
C ILE A 209 6.72 1.59 5.11
N GLY A 210 6.64 1.20 3.83
CA GLY A 210 7.46 1.76 2.74
C GLY A 210 8.25 0.73 1.93
N ASN A 211 8.37 -0.50 2.42
CA ASN A 211 9.09 -1.58 1.75
C ASN A 211 8.15 -2.51 0.98
N LEU A 212 8.62 -3.01 -0.18
CA LEU A 212 7.87 -3.96 -1.03
C LEU A 212 7.53 -5.25 -0.28
N THR A 213 8.53 -5.82 0.40
CA THR A 213 8.40 -7.06 1.19
C THR A 213 7.37 -6.90 2.29
N SER A 214 7.33 -5.76 2.99
CA SER A 214 6.35 -5.50 4.04
C SER A 214 4.90 -5.53 3.53
N GLN A 215 4.65 -5.04 2.32
CA GLN A 215 3.31 -5.09 1.72
C GLN A 215 2.91 -6.53 1.36
N PHE A 216 3.82 -7.28 0.75
CA PHE A 216 3.58 -8.69 0.42
C PHE A 216 3.38 -9.54 1.69
N LEU A 217 4.27 -9.42 2.66
CA LEU A 217 4.24 -10.18 3.90
C LEU A 217 3.02 -9.83 4.77
N ALA A 218 2.53 -8.60 4.73
CA ALA A 218 1.26 -8.23 5.36
C ALA A 218 0.08 -9.02 4.77
N ASN A 219 0.08 -9.26 3.45
CA ASN A 219 -0.93 -10.12 2.82
C ASN A 219 -0.72 -11.60 3.15
N VAL A 220 0.53 -12.08 3.21
CA VAL A 220 0.84 -13.45 3.69
C VAL A 220 0.28 -13.67 5.08
N TYR A 221 0.46 -12.71 5.98
CA TYR A 221 -0.01 -12.78 7.35
C TYR A 221 -1.53 -12.85 7.46
N LEU A 222 -2.24 -11.93 6.79
CA LEU A 222 -3.70 -11.89 6.81
C LEU A 222 -4.36 -12.92 5.89
N ASN A 223 -3.59 -13.70 5.13
CA ASN A 223 -4.15 -14.85 4.44
C ASN A 223 -4.68 -15.88 5.43
N GLU A 224 -4.08 -16.04 6.62
CA GLU A 224 -4.62 -16.94 7.64
C GLU A 224 -6.05 -16.52 8.06
N LEU A 225 -6.28 -15.21 8.23
CA LEU A 225 -7.61 -14.65 8.45
C LEU A 225 -8.54 -14.92 7.26
N ASP A 226 -8.06 -14.69 6.03
CA ASP A 226 -8.86 -14.91 4.82
C ASP A 226 -9.34 -16.37 4.71
N GLN A 227 -8.46 -17.32 4.98
CA GLN A 227 -8.79 -18.75 4.95
C GLN A 227 -9.76 -19.11 6.08
N PHE A 228 -9.55 -18.56 7.29
CA PHE A 228 -10.48 -18.78 8.41
C PHE A 228 -11.89 -18.26 8.08
N VAL A 229 -12.01 -17.04 7.56
CA VAL A 229 -13.31 -16.44 7.23
C VAL A 229 -14.01 -17.21 6.09
N THR A 230 -13.28 -17.57 5.04
CA THR A 230 -13.90 -18.19 3.86
C THR A 230 -14.14 -19.69 4.03
N LYS A 231 -13.20 -20.44 4.63
CA LYS A 231 -13.28 -21.90 4.75
C LYS A 231 -13.85 -22.36 6.08
N THR A 232 -13.48 -21.73 7.19
CA THR A 232 -13.92 -22.17 8.53
C THR A 232 -15.25 -21.54 8.93
N LEU A 233 -15.45 -20.25 8.69
CA LEU A 233 -16.75 -19.60 8.92
C LEU A 233 -17.74 -19.82 7.77
N GLY A 234 -17.24 -20.13 6.57
CA GLY A 234 -18.06 -20.36 5.39
C GLY A 234 -18.65 -19.08 4.78
N ALA A 235 -18.08 -17.91 5.07
CA ALA A 235 -18.59 -16.64 4.58
C ALA A 235 -18.44 -16.53 3.05
N LYS A 236 -19.56 -16.50 2.34
CA LYS A 236 -19.60 -16.42 0.86
C LYS A 236 -19.33 -15.02 0.33
N GLY A 237 -19.74 -13.99 1.07
CA GLY A 237 -19.44 -12.60 0.76
C GLY A 237 -18.34 -12.08 1.67
N TYR A 238 -17.14 -11.93 1.15
CA TYR A 238 -15.98 -11.42 1.86
C TYR A 238 -15.14 -10.53 0.95
N GLY A 239 -14.48 -9.52 1.51
CA GLY A 239 -13.52 -8.72 0.77
C GLY A 239 -12.59 -7.94 1.70
N ARG A 240 -11.27 -8.03 1.44
CA ARG A 240 -10.23 -7.40 2.26
C ARG A 240 -9.35 -6.45 1.46
N TYR A 241 -9.07 -5.30 2.05
CA TYR A 241 -8.11 -4.32 1.58
C TYR A 241 -7.12 -3.95 2.70
N VAL A 242 -5.95 -4.60 2.68
CA VAL A 242 -4.97 -4.53 3.77
C VAL A 242 -5.61 -4.99 5.09
N ASP A 243 -5.83 -4.08 6.03
CA ASP A 243 -6.36 -4.26 7.39
C ASP A 243 -7.87 -4.02 7.51
N ASP A 244 -8.48 -3.40 6.50
CA ASP A 244 -9.93 -3.17 6.41
C ASP A 244 -10.58 -4.34 5.65
N PHE A 245 -11.59 -4.98 6.21
CA PHE A 245 -12.31 -6.07 5.58
C PHE A 245 -13.82 -5.98 5.81
N VAL A 246 -14.55 -6.53 4.85
CA VAL A 246 -16.01 -6.53 4.84
C VAL A 246 -16.51 -7.96 4.65
N ILE A 247 -17.46 -8.37 5.49
CA ILE A 247 -18.13 -9.67 5.42
C ILE A 247 -19.64 -9.42 5.24
N PHE A 248 -20.32 -10.27 4.49
CA PHE A 248 -21.73 -10.12 4.14
C PHE A 248 -22.54 -11.32 4.60
N ALA A 249 -23.78 -11.06 5.02
CA ALA A 249 -24.69 -12.06 5.54
C ALA A 249 -26.16 -11.62 5.36
N ASN A 250 -27.08 -12.57 5.55
CA ASN A 250 -28.51 -12.28 5.58
C ASN A 250 -29.06 -12.11 7.00
N SER A 251 -28.24 -12.31 8.03
CA SER A 251 -28.56 -12.05 9.44
C SER A 251 -27.52 -11.13 10.10
N LYS A 252 -27.98 -10.18 10.92
CA LYS A 252 -27.08 -9.38 11.78
C LYS A 252 -26.45 -10.21 12.88
N GLU A 253 -27.16 -11.23 13.35
CA GLU A 253 -26.70 -12.11 14.43
C GLU A 253 -25.52 -12.97 13.96
N GLU A 254 -25.60 -13.50 12.75
CA GLU A 254 -24.50 -14.20 12.09
C GLU A 254 -23.24 -13.33 11.99
N LEU A 255 -23.38 -12.06 11.58
CA LEU A 255 -22.25 -11.12 11.53
C LEU A 255 -21.66 -10.82 12.92
N ARG A 256 -22.47 -10.79 13.97
CA ARG A 256 -21.99 -10.61 15.35
C ARG A 256 -21.22 -11.84 15.81
N ASN A 257 -21.74 -13.03 15.55
CA ASN A 257 -21.06 -14.29 15.85
C ASN A 257 -19.71 -14.39 15.12
N TRP A 258 -19.70 -14.09 13.81
CA TRP A 258 -18.46 -14.09 13.03
C TRP A 258 -17.47 -13.03 13.53
N ARG A 259 -17.92 -11.81 13.86
CA ARG A 259 -17.05 -10.79 14.45
C ARG A 259 -16.35 -11.31 15.71
N ASP A 260 -17.08 -11.96 16.61
CA ASP A 260 -16.54 -12.43 17.89
C ASP A 260 -15.52 -13.55 17.68
N ARG A 261 -15.86 -14.54 16.84
CA ARG A 261 -14.93 -15.62 16.44
C ARG A 261 -13.70 -15.11 15.71
N ILE A 262 -13.84 -14.08 14.86
CA ILE A 262 -12.70 -13.41 14.20
C ILE A 262 -11.86 -12.68 15.24
N GLY A 263 -12.47 -12.01 16.22
CA GLY A 263 -11.77 -11.37 17.32
C GLY A 263 -10.90 -12.36 18.11
N GLU A 264 -11.46 -13.52 18.46
CA GLU A 264 -10.75 -14.60 19.12
C GLU A 264 -9.61 -15.17 18.27
N PHE A 265 -9.88 -15.47 16.99
CA PHE A 265 -8.87 -15.97 16.05
C PHE A 265 -7.72 -14.98 15.89
N LEU A 266 -8.02 -13.69 15.68
CA LEU A 266 -7.00 -12.65 15.58
C LEU A 266 -6.15 -12.56 16.84
N HIS A 267 -6.77 -12.69 18.02
CA HIS A 267 -6.05 -12.63 19.29
C HIS A 267 -5.13 -13.83 19.49
N ASN A 268 -5.65 -15.04 19.30
CA ASN A 268 -4.98 -16.29 19.65
C ASN A 268 -3.95 -16.73 18.60
N GLU A 269 -4.27 -16.60 17.32
CA GLU A 269 -3.44 -17.14 16.23
C GLU A 269 -2.52 -16.08 15.62
N LEU A 270 -2.99 -14.83 15.54
CA LEU A 270 -2.27 -13.74 14.89
C LEU A 270 -1.81 -12.65 15.86
N HIS A 271 -2.06 -12.73 17.16
CA HIS A 271 -1.68 -11.67 18.12
C HIS A 271 -2.14 -10.26 17.72
N LEU A 272 -3.26 -10.17 16.99
CA LEU A 272 -3.89 -8.95 16.49
C LEU A 272 -5.16 -8.64 17.27
N LYS A 273 -5.67 -7.41 17.11
CA LYS A 273 -6.93 -6.97 17.72
C LYS A 273 -7.78 -6.21 16.71
N LEU A 274 -9.08 -6.45 16.72
CA LEU A 274 -10.03 -5.60 16.02
C LEU A 274 -10.00 -4.19 16.61
N HIS A 275 -10.13 -3.18 15.76
CA HIS A 275 -10.15 -1.79 16.17
C HIS A 275 -11.45 -1.49 16.92
N PRO A 276 -11.41 -0.99 18.17
CA PRO A 276 -12.61 -0.90 19.02
C PRO A 276 -13.70 0.02 18.46
N LYS A 277 -13.30 1.10 17.76
CA LYS A 277 -14.22 2.11 17.21
C LYS A 277 -14.53 1.98 15.71
N LYS A 278 -13.89 1.06 15.00
CA LYS A 278 -14.02 0.94 13.54
C LYS A 278 -14.62 -0.42 13.19
N GLN A 279 -15.78 -0.67 13.78
CA GLN A 279 -16.56 -1.87 13.56
C GLN A 279 -17.99 -1.42 13.33
N GLN A 280 -18.62 -1.96 12.31
CA GLN A 280 -20.01 -1.64 12.00
C GLN A 280 -20.69 -2.87 11.42
N ILE A 281 -21.93 -3.10 11.84
CA ILE A 281 -22.82 -4.09 11.26
C ILE A 281 -24.08 -3.34 10.85
N GLN A 282 -24.33 -3.24 9.54
CA GLN A 282 -25.40 -2.41 8.99
C GLN A 282 -26.07 -3.07 7.79
N PRO A 283 -27.31 -2.66 7.45
CA PRO A 283 -27.92 -3.07 6.19
C PRO A 283 -27.13 -2.55 4.98
N THR A 284 -27.00 -3.36 3.93
CA THR A 284 -26.28 -2.98 2.69
C THR A 284 -26.90 -1.74 2.02
N SER A 285 -28.19 -1.50 2.21
CA SER A 285 -28.91 -0.30 1.73
C SER A 285 -28.38 1.02 2.29
N HIS A 286 -27.73 1.02 3.46
CA HIS A 286 -27.16 2.23 4.08
C HIS A 286 -25.91 2.71 3.31
N GLY A 287 -25.30 1.81 2.55
CA GLY A 287 -24.07 2.07 1.81
C GLY A 287 -22.84 1.63 2.58
N ILE A 288 -22.02 0.82 1.92
CA ILE A 288 -20.80 0.25 2.46
C ILE A 288 -19.66 1.21 2.14
N PRO A 289 -19.03 1.83 3.16
CA PRO A 289 -17.87 2.64 2.93
C PRO A 289 -16.69 1.71 2.58
N PHE A 290 -16.13 1.80 1.36
CA PHE A 290 -14.95 1.00 0.96
C PHE A 290 -14.04 1.76 -0.02
N VAL A 291 -12.72 1.81 0.24
CA VAL A 291 -11.64 2.36 -0.63
C VAL A 291 -11.96 3.64 -1.43
N GLY A 292 -12.66 4.59 -0.81
CA GLY A 292 -13.01 5.89 -1.41
C GLY A 292 -14.45 6.00 -1.94
N TYR A 293 -15.22 4.93 -1.89
CA TYR A 293 -16.62 4.87 -2.33
C TYR A 293 -17.59 4.53 -1.19
N TYR A 294 -18.86 4.83 -1.43
CA TYR A 294 -20.02 4.24 -0.76
C TYR A 294 -20.73 3.34 -1.76
N ILE A 295 -20.74 2.04 -1.48
CA ILE A 295 -21.30 1.00 -2.34
C ILE A 295 -22.71 0.65 -1.86
N LYS A 296 -23.69 0.69 -2.75
CA LYS A 296 -25.08 0.29 -2.50
C LYS A 296 -25.51 -0.77 -3.52
N PRO A 297 -26.56 -1.56 -3.23
CA PRO A 297 -27.07 -2.56 -4.17
C PRO A 297 -27.39 -1.97 -5.56
N TRP A 298 -27.90 -0.74 -5.62
CA TRP A 298 -28.30 -0.05 -6.86
C TRP A 298 -27.25 0.93 -7.43
N GLY A 299 -26.02 0.91 -6.92
CA GLY A 299 -24.92 1.70 -7.47
C GLY A 299 -23.93 2.23 -6.43
N MET A 300 -22.99 3.06 -6.86
CA MET A 300 -21.97 3.61 -5.98
C MET A 300 -21.88 5.13 -6.09
N THR A 301 -21.46 5.76 -4.99
CA THR A 301 -21.13 7.18 -4.89
C THR A 301 -19.74 7.36 -4.29
N VAL A 302 -19.18 8.56 -4.39
CA VAL A 302 -17.85 8.88 -3.88
C VAL A 302 -17.95 9.32 -2.41
N ARG A 303 -17.00 8.89 -1.57
CA ARG A 303 -16.93 9.35 -0.18
C ARG A 303 -16.66 10.85 -0.09
N ARG A 304 -17.35 11.52 0.84
CA ARG A 304 -17.20 12.96 1.11
C ARG A 304 -15.76 13.37 1.40
N ASN A 305 -14.98 12.54 2.09
CA ASN A 305 -13.57 12.85 2.39
C ASN A 305 -12.69 12.95 1.13
N VAL A 306 -12.96 12.14 0.10
CA VAL A 306 -12.23 12.25 -1.18
C VAL A 306 -12.49 13.61 -1.83
N VAL A 307 -13.76 14.02 -1.83
CA VAL A 307 -14.20 15.32 -2.34
C VAL A 307 -13.60 16.46 -1.53
N LYS A 308 -13.63 16.38 -0.20
CA LYS A 308 -13.04 17.38 0.72
C LYS A 308 -11.55 17.57 0.45
N THR A 309 -10.80 16.46 0.33
CA THR A 309 -9.37 16.52 0.02
C THR A 309 -9.09 17.18 -1.31
N LEU A 310 -9.87 16.88 -2.35
CA LEU A 310 -9.73 17.54 -3.65
C LEU A 310 -10.03 19.04 -3.54
N LYS A 311 -11.12 19.43 -2.88
CA LYS A 311 -11.46 20.86 -2.68
C LYS A 311 -10.31 21.62 -2.00
N ASN A 312 -9.74 21.05 -0.94
CA ASN A 312 -8.60 21.66 -0.24
C ASN A 312 -7.40 21.88 -1.16
N LYS A 313 -7.09 20.90 -2.04
CA LYS A 313 -6.04 21.07 -3.05
C LYS A 313 -6.38 22.14 -4.08
N MET A 314 -7.61 22.17 -4.55
CA MET A 314 -8.09 23.20 -5.49
C MET A 314 -7.95 24.61 -4.92
N TYR A 315 -8.28 24.81 -3.64
CA TYR A 315 -8.03 26.09 -2.98
C TYR A 315 -6.55 26.45 -2.88
N GLY A 316 -5.68 25.45 -2.66
CA GLY A 316 -4.23 25.64 -2.72
C GLY A 316 -3.76 26.10 -4.10
N TRP A 317 -4.18 25.41 -5.17
CA TRP A 317 -3.82 25.75 -6.55
C TRP A 317 -4.41 27.09 -7.00
N ASN A 318 -5.62 27.45 -6.56
CA ASN A 318 -6.18 28.77 -6.85
C ASN A 318 -5.34 29.90 -6.25
N LYS A 319 -4.67 29.66 -5.11
CA LYS A 319 -3.79 30.64 -4.48
C LYS A 319 -2.42 30.68 -5.13
N SER A 320 -1.86 29.53 -5.51
CA SER A 320 -0.50 29.45 -6.06
C SER A 320 -0.41 29.67 -7.57
N GLY A 321 -1.52 29.49 -8.30
CA GLY A 321 -1.53 29.51 -9.77
C GLY A 321 -0.85 28.30 -10.43
N ASP A 322 -0.47 27.27 -9.64
CA ASP A 322 0.29 26.11 -10.11
C ASP A 322 -0.59 25.16 -10.95
N ILE A 323 -0.60 25.39 -12.25
CA ILE A 323 -1.36 24.58 -13.22
C ILE A 323 -0.72 23.22 -13.51
N GLU A 324 0.61 23.13 -13.38
CA GLU A 324 1.38 21.95 -13.77
C GLU A 324 1.12 20.79 -12.81
N THR A 325 1.10 21.05 -11.51
CA THR A 325 0.74 20.01 -10.53
C THR A 325 -0.77 19.80 -10.44
N MET A 326 -1.55 20.84 -10.72
CA MET A 326 -3.01 20.78 -10.66
C MET A 326 -3.59 19.82 -11.69
N ILE A 327 -3.28 19.96 -12.99
CA ILE A 327 -3.96 19.20 -14.05
C ILE A 327 -3.82 17.67 -13.86
N PRO A 328 -2.61 17.11 -13.69
CA PRO A 328 -2.43 15.67 -13.46
C PRO A 328 -3.15 15.20 -12.20
N SER A 329 -3.12 16.01 -11.14
CA SER A 329 -3.78 15.66 -9.88
C SER A 329 -5.30 15.64 -10.05
N ILE A 330 -5.91 16.70 -10.60
CA ILE A 330 -7.35 16.75 -10.87
C ILE A 330 -7.76 15.60 -11.80
N ASN A 331 -7.00 15.31 -12.87
CA ASN A 331 -7.30 14.20 -13.77
C ASN A 331 -7.29 12.85 -13.06
N SER A 332 -6.37 12.63 -12.12
CA SER A 332 -6.38 11.43 -11.27
C SER A 332 -7.68 11.33 -10.45
N TYR A 333 -8.12 12.43 -9.83
CA TYR A 333 -9.40 12.45 -9.14
C TYR A 333 -10.58 12.25 -10.11
N LEU A 334 -10.64 12.91 -11.27
CA LEU A 334 -11.75 12.76 -12.22
C LEU A 334 -11.86 11.33 -12.75
N GLY A 335 -10.74 10.64 -12.94
CA GLY A 335 -10.70 9.20 -13.26
C GLY A 335 -11.33 8.34 -12.16
N HIS A 336 -10.97 8.60 -10.89
CA HIS A 336 -11.58 7.93 -9.74
C HIS A 336 -13.08 8.25 -9.63
N LEU A 337 -13.45 9.54 -9.60
CA LEU A 337 -14.85 9.99 -9.53
C LEU A 337 -15.69 9.41 -10.67
N GLY A 338 -15.12 9.29 -11.87
CA GLY A 338 -15.80 8.79 -13.07
C GLY A 338 -16.27 7.34 -12.98
N LYS A 339 -15.81 6.55 -12.01
CA LYS A 339 -16.32 5.19 -11.76
C LYS A 339 -17.63 5.17 -10.97
N ALA A 340 -18.00 6.28 -10.34
CA ALA A 340 -19.23 6.40 -9.57
C ALA A 340 -20.25 7.30 -10.29
N LYS A 341 -21.50 7.31 -9.79
CA LYS A 341 -22.54 8.27 -10.21
C LYS A 341 -22.16 9.69 -9.75
N SER A 342 -21.27 10.36 -10.50
CA SER A 342 -20.61 11.61 -10.08
C SER A 342 -20.65 12.73 -11.13
N GLY A 343 -21.39 12.59 -12.24
CA GLY A 343 -21.41 13.57 -13.33
C GLY A 343 -21.66 15.01 -12.88
N ARG A 344 -22.74 15.23 -12.12
CA ARG A 344 -23.07 16.53 -11.52
C ARG A 344 -22.01 17.02 -10.54
N LEU A 345 -21.42 16.11 -9.75
CA LEU A 345 -20.37 16.44 -8.78
C LEU A 345 -19.09 16.92 -9.48
N ARG A 346 -18.67 16.28 -10.57
CA ARG A 346 -17.46 16.68 -11.33
C ARG A 346 -17.63 18.05 -11.96
N HIS A 347 -18.78 18.30 -12.57
CA HIS A 347 -19.14 19.64 -13.07
C HIS A 347 -19.07 20.66 -11.94
N HIS A 348 -19.78 20.41 -10.83
CA HIS A 348 -19.81 21.32 -9.68
C HIS A 348 -18.41 21.59 -9.10
N LEU A 349 -17.53 20.59 -9.05
CA LEU A 349 -16.17 20.76 -8.56
C LEU A 349 -15.38 21.76 -9.41
N ILE A 350 -15.34 21.57 -10.72
CA ILE A 350 -14.59 22.46 -11.60
C ILE A 350 -15.27 23.83 -11.69
N ASP A 351 -16.60 23.88 -11.75
CA ASP A 351 -17.32 25.15 -11.86
C ASP A 351 -17.27 26.00 -10.59
N LYS A 352 -17.43 25.41 -9.40
CA LYS A 352 -17.55 26.20 -8.17
C LYS A 352 -16.25 26.35 -7.39
N HIS A 353 -15.29 25.44 -7.57
CA HIS A 353 -14.08 25.42 -6.74
C HIS A 353 -12.79 25.77 -7.48
N LEU A 354 -12.83 25.93 -8.81
CA LEU A 354 -11.69 26.45 -9.57
C LEU A 354 -11.90 27.94 -9.85
N SER A 355 -10.87 28.77 -9.63
CA SER A 355 -10.98 30.21 -9.86
C SER A 355 -11.21 30.54 -11.34
N PRO A 356 -11.86 31.67 -11.68
CA PRO A 356 -12.03 32.09 -13.08
C PRO A 356 -10.70 32.12 -13.85
N GLU A 357 -9.64 32.64 -13.22
CA GLU A 357 -8.29 32.69 -13.79
C GLU A 357 -7.74 31.30 -14.13
N MET A 358 -7.93 30.32 -13.24
CA MET A 358 -7.47 28.95 -13.51
C MET A 358 -8.31 28.28 -14.60
N LYS A 359 -9.62 28.58 -14.68
CA LYS A 359 -10.50 28.07 -15.74
C LYS A 359 -10.11 28.58 -17.12
N THR A 360 -9.64 29.82 -17.26
CA THR A 360 -9.22 30.36 -18.58
C THR A 360 -8.01 29.62 -19.14
N LYS A 361 -7.19 29.00 -18.28
CA LYS A 361 -5.96 28.29 -18.66
C LYS A 361 -6.20 26.81 -19.03
N ILE A 362 -7.42 26.29 -18.90
CA ILE A 362 -7.75 24.88 -19.14
C ILE A 362 -8.85 24.66 -20.19
N VAL A 363 -8.92 23.42 -20.67
CA VAL A 363 -9.99 22.87 -21.51
C VAL A 363 -10.55 21.65 -20.82
N VAL A 364 -11.88 21.59 -20.68
CA VAL A 364 -12.60 20.43 -20.15
C VAL A 364 -12.99 19.50 -21.29
N ILE A 365 -12.73 18.21 -21.15
CA ILE A 365 -12.97 17.19 -22.17
C ILE A 365 -13.91 16.09 -21.63
N GLY A 366 -14.79 15.60 -22.52
CA GLY A 366 -15.59 14.40 -22.29
C GLY A 366 -16.58 14.53 -21.14
N ASN A 367 -17.35 15.61 -21.08
CA ASN A 367 -18.32 15.86 -20.00
C ASN A 367 -17.68 15.77 -18.59
N TRP A 368 -16.66 16.62 -18.37
CA TRP A 368 -15.94 16.73 -17.09
C TRP A 368 -15.20 15.45 -16.68
N ARG A 369 -14.72 14.69 -17.67
CA ARG A 369 -13.90 13.49 -17.46
C ARG A 369 -12.42 13.79 -17.38
N TYR A 370 -11.98 14.87 -18.03
CA TYR A 370 -10.56 15.15 -18.18
C TYR A 370 -10.31 16.65 -18.43
N LEU A 371 -9.18 17.15 -17.97
CA LEU A 371 -8.69 18.51 -18.16
C LEU A 371 -7.40 18.51 -18.98
N LYS A 372 -7.27 19.46 -19.91
CA LYS A 372 -6.01 19.78 -20.61
C LYS A 372 -5.66 21.25 -20.40
N ALA A 373 -4.37 21.59 -20.47
CA ALA A 373 -3.95 22.98 -20.57
C ALA A 373 -4.35 23.55 -21.95
N ARG A 374 -4.72 24.83 -22.02
CA ARG A 374 -4.90 25.52 -23.30
C ARG A 374 -3.54 25.71 -24.00
N LYS A 375 -3.55 25.70 -25.35
CA LYS A 375 -2.36 26.04 -26.14
C LYS A 375 -1.87 27.44 -25.77
N GLY A 376 -0.55 27.60 -25.56
CA GLY A 376 0.07 28.87 -25.19
C GLY A 376 0.18 29.15 -23.68
N VAL A 377 -0.39 28.29 -22.82
CA VAL A 377 -0.12 28.36 -21.37
C VAL A 377 1.27 27.76 -21.12
N THR A 378 2.26 28.61 -20.83
CA THR A 378 3.59 28.19 -20.41
C THR A 378 3.47 27.41 -19.11
N THR A 379 3.76 26.11 -19.17
CA THR A 379 3.96 25.27 -17.98
C THR A 379 5.32 25.65 -17.40
N THR A 380 5.37 26.63 -16.51
CA THR A 380 6.57 26.95 -15.75
C THR A 380 6.90 25.78 -14.83
N LYS A 381 7.92 24.99 -15.19
CA LYS A 381 8.52 23.99 -14.30
C LYS A 381 8.85 24.66 -12.96
N PRO A 382 8.29 24.22 -11.82
CA PRO A 382 8.85 24.57 -10.53
C PRO A 382 10.14 23.77 -10.34
N GLY A 383 11.24 24.27 -10.92
CA GLY A 383 12.51 23.55 -10.94
C GLY A 383 13.76 24.34 -11.36
N GLN A 384 13.67 25.66 -11.58
CA GLN A 384 14.85 26.49 -11.84
C GLN A 384 15.06 27.63 -10.84
N ILE A 385 14.27 27.70 -9.77
CA ILE A 385 14.49 28.64 -8.67
C ILE A 385 14.65 27.87 -7.36
N ALA A 386 15.78 27.16 -7.24
CA ALA A 386 16.39 26.74 -5.97
C ALA A 386 17.81 26.18 -6.20
N LEU A 387 18.61 26.86 -7.03
CA LEU A 387 20.04 27.00 -6.73
C LEU A 387 20.11 28.09 -5.66
N PHE A 388 19.83 27.73 -4.41
CA PHE A 388 20.13 28.61 -3.29
C PHE A 388 21.64 28.73 -3.22
N LYS A 389 22.08 29.96 -3.44
CA LYS A 389 23.36 30.56 -3.05
C LYS A 389 23.98 29.81 -1.86
N LEU A 390 25.01 29.03 -2.15
CA LEU A 390 26.12 28.81 -1.21
C LEU A 390 27.07 29.99 -1.41
N SER A 391 26.72 31.10 -0.78
CA SER A 391 27.62 32.22 -0.52
C SER A 391 27.04 32.91 0.71
N ASP A 392 27.79 32.80 1.81
CA ASP A 392 27.62 33.48 3.10
C ASP A 392 26.57 32.91 4.07
N MET A 393 26.96 31.86 4.80
CA MET A 393 26.93 31.73 6.27
C MET A 393 27.36 30.34 6.74
#